data_AF-A0A3Q4GZ71-F1
#
_entry.id   AF-A0A3Q4GZ71-F1
#
_cell.length_a   1.000
_cell.length_b   1.000
_cell.length_c   1.000
_cell.angle_alpha   90.00
_cell.angle_beta   90.00
_cell.angle_gamma   90.00
#
_symmetry.space_group_name_H-M   'P 1'
#
loop_
_entity.id
_entity.type
_entity.pdbx_description
1 polymer ?
#
loop_
_entity_poly.entity_id
_entity_poly.type
_entity_poly.pdbx_seq_one_letter_code
_entity_poly.pdbx_strand_id
1 'polypeptide(L)'
;MSLDKAKLCDSLLTWLQTFQVPSCNSKHDLTSGVAIAHVLHRIDPSWFNETWLGRIKEESGANWRLKVSNLKKILKSMMEYYHDDLGDLRRQVRLLEEHNTVYMQRTCELEEELRRANAVRSQLDTYKRQAHELHTKHSAEAMKAEKWQFEYKNLHDKYDALLKEKERLIAERDTLRETNDELRCAQVQQRYLSGAGDGDAVENLAAEIMPTEIKETVVRLQSENKMLCVQEETYRQKLVEVQAELEEAQRSKNGLETQNRLNQQQISELRSQVEELQKALQEQDSKNEDVSRKTSSLLKKKLEEHLEKLHEAQSDLQKKKEVIDNLEPKVDSNMAKKIDELQEILRKKDEDMKQMEQRYKRYVEKARTVIKTLDPKQQPAAPDIQALKNQLTEKERRIQHLEHDYEKSRARHDQEEKLIISAWYNMGMALHQKVSGEQLGSSNQAMSFLAQQRQLTNARRGLTRHHPR
;
A
#
# COMPACT_ATOMS: atom_id res chain seq x y z
N MET A 1 27.45 23.02 -29.83
CA MET A 1 28.85 23.47 -29.66
C MET A 1 29.76 22.37 -30.19
N SER A 2 30.55 22.64 -31.23
CA SER A 2 31.49 21.65 -31.77
C SER A 2 32.68 21.55 -30.80
N LEU A 3 32.75 20.47 -30.04
CA LEU A 3 33.88 20.20 -29.16
C LEU A 3 35.14 20.02 -30.03
N ASP A 4 36.21 20.78 -29.75
CA ASP A 4 37.48 20.61 -30.44
C ASP A 4 38.04 19.22 -30.12
N LYS A 5 37.88 18.30 -31.08
CA LYS A 5 38.24 16.89 -30.94
C LYS A 5 39.73 16.71 -30.62
N ALA A 6 40.59 17.63 -31.07
CA ALA A 6 42.02 17.56 -30.78
C ALA A 6 42.27 17.79 -29.27
N LYS A 7 41.67 18.84 -28.70
CA LYS A 7 41.76 19.13 -27.27
C LYS A 7 41.17 18.02 -26.40
N LEU A 8 40.04 17.43 -26.82
CA LEU A 8 39.45 16.30 -26.11
C LEU A 8 40.43 15.10 -26.08
N CYS A 9 41.03 14.75 -27.22
CA CYS A 9 41.98 13.65 -27.29
C CYS A 9 43.23 13.89 -26.41
N ASP A 10 43.72 15.13 -26.33
CA ASP A 10 44.86 15.47 -25.47
C ASP A 10 44.53 15.31 -23.97
N SER A 11 43.35 15.78 -23.56
CA SER A 11 42.87 15.59 -22.18
C SER A 11 42.64 14.12 -21.84
N LEU A 12 42.04 13.34 -22.75
CA LEU A 12 41.81 11.92 -22.55
C LEU A 12 43.11 11.11 -22.51
N LEU A 13 44.11 11.45 -23.33
CA LEU A 13 45.43 10.81 -23.27
C LEU A 13 46.09 11.04 -21.91
N THR A 14 46.01 12.28 -21.39
CA THR A 14 46.51 12.62 -20.05
C THR A 14 45.83 11.77 -18.97
N TRP A 15 44.51 11.58 -19.08
CA TRP A 15 43.77 10.71 -18.17
C TRP A 15 44.18 9.24 -18.30
N LEU A 16 44.31 8.71 -19.52
CA LEU A 16 44.72 7.31 -19.77
C LEU A 16 46.12 7.00 -19.18
N GLN A 17 47.03 7.98 -19.21
CA GLN A 17 48.38 7.84 -18.64
C GLN A 17 48.38 7.59 -17.12
N THR A 18 47.33 8.01 -16.40
CA THR A 18 47.20 7.76 -14.95
C THR A 18 47.12 6.27 -14.61
N PHE A 19 46.69 5.44 -15.56
CA PHE A 19 46.59 4.00 -15.38
C PHE A 19 47.93 3.28 -15.51
N GLN A 20 49.04 3.95 -15.84
CA GLN A 20 50.39 3.34 -15.90
C GLN A 20 50.43 2.02 -16.69
N VAL A 21 49.85 2.05 -17.90
CA VAL A 21 49.76 0.92 -18.82
C VAL A 21 50.89 0.98 -19.86
N PRO A 22 51.42 -0.17 -20.34
CA PRO A 22 52.45 -0.18 -21.38
C PRO A 22 52.01 0.57 -22.64
N SER A 23 52.94 1.27 -23.29
CA SER A 23 52.72 1.94 -24.59
C SER A 23 51.54 2.92 -24.59
N CYS A 24 51.48 3.82 -23.60
CA CYS A 24 50.43 4.84 -23.46
C CYS A 24 50.98 6.29 -23.42
N ASN A 25 52.13 6.55 -24.06
CA ASN A 25 52.81 7.85 -23.96
C ASN A 25 52.43 8.82 -25.09
N SER A 26 51.96 8.32 -26.23
CA SER A 26 51.57 9.14 -27.37
C SER A 26 50.25 8.68 -28.00
N LYS A 27 49.62 9.58 -28.77
CA LYS A 27 48.42 9.25 -29.59
C LYS A 27 48.67 8.09 -30.55
N HIS A 28 49.92 7.96 -31.04
CA HIS A 28 50.29 6.88 -31.95
C HIS A 28 50.25 5.51 -31.26
N ASP A 29 50.63 5.44 -29.98
CA ASP A 29 50.68 4.17 -29.25
C ASP A 29 49.27 3.59 -29.01
N LEU A 30 48.28 4.48 -28.83
CA LEU A 30 46.86 4.12 -28.70
C LEU A 30 46.26 3.50 -29.98
N THR A 31 46.86 3.74 -31.15
CA THR A 31 46.32 3.24 -32.44
C THR A 31 46.29 1.72 -32.55
N SER A 32 47.09 1.02 -31.73
CA SER A 32 47.12 -0.44 -31.67
C SER A 32 45.92 -1.05 -30.94
N GLY A 33 45.23 -0.25 -30.11
CA GLY A 33 44.20 -0.70 -29.18
C GLY A 33 44.72 -1.42 -27.93
N VAL A 34 45.99 -1.83 -27.88
CA VAL A 34 46.56 -2.63 -26.77
C VAL A 34 46.51 -1.86 -25.45
N ALA A 35 47.02 -0.62 -25.45
CA ALA A 35 46.99 0.23 -24.26
C ALA A 35 45.56 0.48 -23.76
N ILE A 36 44.60 0.71 -24.68
CA ILE A 36 43.19 0.91 -24.33
C ILE A 36 42.60 -0.37 -23.70
N ALA A 37 42.94 -1.55 -24.24
CA ALA A 37 42.45 -2.82 -23.70
C ALA A 37 42.94 -3.08 -22.27
N HIS A 38 44.22 -2.81 -21.99
CA HIS A 38 44.75 -2.93 -20.64
C HIS A 38 44.13 -1.91 -19.66
N VAL A 39 43.82 -0.68 -20.11
CA VAL A 39 43.10 0.29 -19.28
C VAL A 39 41.69 -0.23 -18.96
N LEU A 40 40.96 -0.76 -19.96
CA LEU A 40 39.63 -1.32 -19.74
C LEU A 40 39.66 -2.52 -18.77
N HIS A 41 40.65 -3.40 -18.88
CA HIS A 41 40.86 -4.48 -17.91
C HIS A 41 41.07 -3.95 -16.48
N ARG A 42 41.78 -2.84 -16.30
CA ARG A 42 41.97 -2.22 -14.98
C ARG A 42 40.70 -1.53 -14.45
N ILE A 43 39.86 -1.00 -15.33
CA ILE A 43 38.61 -0.34 -14.94
C ILE A 43 37.63 -1.36 -14.39
N ASP A 44 37.46 -2.49 -15.09
CA ASP A 44 36.60 -3.58 -14.63
C ASP A 44 37.20 -4.93 -15.04
N PRO A 45 37.99 -5.57 -14.16
CA PRO A 45 38.58 -6.87 -14.40
C PRO A 45 37.55 -8.00 -14.54
N SER A 46 36.33 -7.81 -14.05
CA SER A 46 35.28 -8.83 -14.11
C SER A 46 34.70 -8.94 -15.52
N TRP A 47 34.43 -7.79 -16.15
CA TRP A 47 33.93 -7.70 -17.52
C TRP A 47 35.04 -7.85 -18.55
N PHE A 48 36.08 -7.03 -18.45
CA PHE A 48 37.22 -7.01 -19.35
C PHE A 48 38.31 -7.99 -18.89
N ASN A 49 37.95 -9.23 -18.57
CA ASN A 49 38.82 -10.22 -17.95
C ASN A 49 40.02 -10.67 -18.81
N GLU A 50 40.93 -11.46 -18.22
CA GLU A 50 42.14 -11.98 -18.88
C GLU A 50 41.85 -12.74 -20.19
N THR A 51 40.71 -13.44 -20.26
CA THR A 51 40.31 -14.17 -21.48
C THR A 51 39.94 -13.21 -22.61
N TRP A 52 39.31 -12.09 -22.29
CA TRP A 52 39.01 -11.03 -23.25
C TRP A 52 40.30 -10.30 -23.67
N LEU A 53 41.14 -9.94 -22.71
CA LEU A 53 42.40 -9.23 -22.94
C LEU A 53 43.33 -10.03 -23.86
N GLY A 54 43.44 -11.35 -23.65
CA GLY A 54 44.22 -12.25 -24.52
C GLY A 54 43.74 -12.34 -25.99
N ARG A 55 42.54 -11.83 -26.32
CA ARG A 55 42.07 -11.74 -27.72
C ARG A 55 42.64 -10.52 -28.45
N ILE A 56 43.22 -9.57 -27.73
CA ILE A 56 43.89 -8.40 -28.27
C ILE A 56 45.34 -8.78 -28.52
N LYS A 57 45.76 -8.73 -29.78
CA LYS A 57 47.12 -9.17 -30.16
C LYS A 57 48.08 -8.00 -30.12
N GLU A 58 49.20 -8.18 -29.44
CA GLU A 58 50.35 -7.29 -29.51
C GLU A 58 51.17 -7.56 -30.77
N GLU A 59 51.62 -6.52 -31.46
CA GLU A 59 52.51 -6.65 -32.63
C GLU A 59 53.66 -5.66 -32.55
N SER A 60 54.81 -6.05 -33.13
CA SER A 60 56.05 -5.26 -33.22
C SER A 60 56.20 -4.51 -34.56
N GLY A 61 55.12 -4.28 -35.33
CA GLY A 61 55.20 -3.74 -36.70
C GLY A 61 53.96 -2.99 -37.23
N ALA A 62 54.00 -2.58 -38.50
CA ALA A 62 53.00 -1.72 -39.17
C ALA A 62 51.81 -2.48 -39.79
N ASN A 63 51.18 -3.40 -39.06
CA ASN A 63 49.99 -4.14 -39.55
C ASN A 63 48.69 -3.40 -39.23
N TRP A 64 48.31 -2.46 -40.10
CA TRP A 64 47.09 -1.65 -39.91
C TRP A 64 45.81 -2.50 -39.83
N ARG A 65 45.75 -3.66 -40.50
CA ARG A 65 44.58 -4.56 -40.46
C ARG A 65 44.37 -5.14 -39.07
N LEU A 66 45.45 -5.51 -38.38
CA LEU A 66 45.37 -6.00 -37.00
C LEU A 66 44.94 -4.87 -36.04
N LYS A 67 45.52 -3.68 -36.17
CA LYS A 67 45.12 -2.49 -35.37
C LYS A 67 43.61 -2.25 -35.46
N VAL A 68 43.06 -2.27 -36.67
CA VAL A 68 41.61 -2.13 -36.90
C VAL A 68 40.82 -3.29 -36.27
N SER A 69 41.31 -4.52 -36.34
CA SER A 69 40.67 -5.68 -35.70
C SER A 69 40.60 -5.54 -34.18
N ASN A 70 41.70 -5.13 -33.54
CA ASN A 70 41.76 -4.88 -32.09
C ASN A 70 40.79 -3.78 -31.67
N LEU A 71 40.81 -2.63 -32.37
CA LEU A 71 39.91 -1.51 -32.08
C LEU A 71 38.42 -1.89 -32.25
N LYS A 72 38.09 -2.72 -33.25
CA LYS A 72 36.72 -3.24 -33.42
C LYS A 72 36.27 -4.10 -32.22
N LYS A 73 37.15 -4.96 -31.69
CA LYS A 73 36.84 -5.79 -30.52
C LYS A 73 36.63 -4.92 -29.27
N ILE A 74 37.50 -3.94 -29.07
CA ILE A 74 37.41 -2.98 -27.96
C ILE A 74 36.10 -2.21 -28.03
N LEU A 75 35.79 -1.61 -29.19
CA LEU A 75 34.55 -0.85 -29.38
C LEU A 75 33.33 -1.73 -29.13
N LYS A 76 33.31 -2.97 -29.64
CA LYS A 76 32.20 -3.90 -29.43
C LYS A 76 31.99 -4.20 -27.95
N SER A 77 33.02 -4.65 -27.24
CA SER A 77 32.90 -5.00 -25.82
C SER A 77 32.63 -3.80 -24.91
N MET A 78 33.13 -2.62 -25.30
CA MET A 78 32.77 -1.37 -24.64
C MET A 78 31.28 -1.07 -24.85
N MET A 79 30.75 -1.13 -26.09
CA MET A 79 29.31 -0.93 -26.32
C MET A 79 28.43 -1.92 -25.55
N GLU A 80 28.83 -3.19 -25.46
CA GLU A 80 28.13 -4.22 -24.67
C GLU A 80 28.14 -3.85 -23.17
N TYR A 81 29.31 -3.47 -22.62
CA TYR A 81 29.43 -2.97 -21.25
C TYR A 81 28.55 -1.75 -20.98
N TYR A 82 28.57 -0.77 -21.88
CA TYR A 82 27.74 0.44 -21.77
C TYR A 82 26.25 0.16 -21.92
N HIS A 83 25.85 -0.95 -22.55
CA HIS A 83 24.44 -1.30 -22.67
C HIS A 83 23.97 -2.04 -21.41
N ASP A 84 24.73 -3.02 -20.97
CA ASP A 84 24.33 -3.94 -19.92
C ASP A 84 24.52 -3.29 -18.53
N ASP A 85 25.71 -2.79 -18.21
CA ASP A 85 26.03 -2.29 -16.86
C ASP A 85 25.33 -0.97 -16.55
N LEU A 86 25.32 -0.02 -17.49
CA LEU A 86 24.52 1.20 -17.36
C LEU A 86 23.01 0.94 -17.47
N GLY A 87 22.61 -0.11 -18.18
CA GLY A 87 21.21 -0.55 -18.24
C GLY A 87 20.73 -1.02 -16.87
N ASP A 88 21.54 -1.84 -16.20
CA ASP A 88 21.27 -2.37 -14.88
C ASP A 88 21.36 -1.29 -13.80
N LEU A 89 22.36 -0.40 -13.86
CA LEU A 89 22.43 0.75 -12.96
C LEU A 89 21.20 1.64 -13.09
N ARG A 90 20.73 1.93 -14.32
CA ARG A 90 19.48 2.69 -14.52
C ARG A 90 18.26 1.95 -13.98
N ARG A 91 18.19 0.63 -14.12
CA ARG A 91 17.10 -0.18 -13.53
C ARG A 91 17.15 -0.11 -12.01
N GLN A 92 18.33 -0.24 -11.40
CA GLN A 92 18.50 -0.18 -9.96
C GLN A 92 18.14 1.20 -9.39
N VAL A 93 18.56 2.28 -10.06
CA VAL A 93 18.18 3.65 -9.68
C VAL A 93 16.66 3.82 -9.73
N ARG A 94 15.99 3.34 -10.80
CA ARG A 94 14.51 3.39 -10.87
C ARG A 94 13.85 2.62 -9.73
N LEU A 95 14.33 1.43 -9.41
CA LEU A 95 13.79 0.64 -8.29
C LEU A 95 13.97 1.35 -6.94
N LEU A 96 15.11 2.02 -6.74
CA LEU A 96 15.35 2.82 -5.53
C LEU A 96 14.47 4.07 -5.47
N GLU A 97 14.23 4.73 -6.60
CA GLU A 97 13.31 5.87 -6.72
C GLU A 97 11.86 5.47 -6.44
N GLU A 98 11.41 4.34 -7.00
CA GLU A 98 10.09 3.75 -6.74
C GLU A 98 9.93 3.39 -5.27
N HIS A 99 10.92 2.69 -4.69
CA HIS A 99 10.94 2.35 -3.27
C HIS A 99 10.84 3.62 -2.42
N ASN A 100 11.72 4.60 -2.61
CA ASN A 100 11.68 5.87 -1.86
C ASN A 100 10.34 6.60 -1.99
N THR A 101 9.71 6.56 -3.16
CA THR A 101 8.37 7.13 -3.36
C THR A 101 7.32 6.43 -2.49
N VAL A 102 7.37 5.10 -2.42
CA VAL A 102 6.48 4.31 -1.55
C VAL A 102 6.74 4.59 -0.07
N TYR A 103 8.00 4.69 0.37
CA TYR A 103 8.30 5.07 1.77
C TYR A 103 7.79 6.46 2.10
N MET A 104 7.95 7.42 1.19
CA MET A 104 7.43 8.77 1.38
C MET A 104 5.90 8.77 1.48
N GLN A 105 5.20 8.06 0.58
CA GLN A 105 3.75 7.90 0.65
C GLN A 105 3.31 7.27 1.98
N ARG A 106 3.98 6.19 2.40
CA ARG A 106 3.69 5.52 3.66
C ARG A 106 3.93 6.43 4.88
N THR A 107 4.96 7.26 4.83
CA THR A 107 5.27 8.23 5.89
C THR A 107 4.16 9.29 5.97
N CYS A 108 3.71 9.83 4.84
CA CYS A 108 2.59 10.77 4.79
C CYS A 108 1.29 10.16 5.35
N GLU A 109 0.96 8.91 4.99
CA GLU A 109 -0.20 8.20 5.52
C GLU A 109 -0.15 8.08 7.05
N LEU A 110 1.00 7.66 7.59
CA LEU A 110 1.20 7.52 9.03
C LEU A 110 1.11 8.88 9.76
N GLU A 111 1.64 9.95 9.16
CA GLU A 111 1.50 11.31 9.71
C GLU A 111 0.04 11.78 9.73
N GLU A 112 -0.75 11.45 8.71
CA GLU A 112 -2.18 11.72 8.70
C GLU A 112 -2.94 10.90 9.74
N GLU A 113 -2.65 9.61 9.86
CA GLU A 113 -3.22 8.75 10.90
C GLU A 113 -2.91 9.29 12.29
N LEU A 114 -1.67 9.71 12.54
CA LEU A 114 -1.26 10.33 13.80
C LEU A 114 -2.03 11.65 14.06
N ARG A 115 -2.24 12.47 13.03
CA ARG A 115 -3.02 13.71 13.14
C ARG A 115 -4.48 13.41 13.50
N ARG A 116 -5.11 12.40 12.88
CA ARG A 116 -6.47 11.95 13.21
C ARG A 116 -6.56 11.40 14.63
N ALA A 117 -5.62 10.55 15.03
CA ALA A 117 -5.55 9.99 16.38
C ALA A 117 -5.41 11.09 17.45
N ASN A 118 -4.59 12.11 17.18
CA ASN A 118 -4.44 13.26 18.07
C ASN A 118 -5.73 14.09 18.21
N ALA A 119 -6.49 14.27 17.13
CA ALA A 119 -7.79 14.96 17.19
C ALA A 119 -8.79 14.19 18.07
N VAL A 120 -8.88 12.86 17.88
CA VAL A 120 -9.74 11.99 18.70
C VAL A 120 -9.30 12.00 20.17
N ARG A 121 -8.00 11.97 20.44
CA ARG A 121 -7.46 12.08 21.81
C ARG A 121 -7.86 13.39 22.47
N SER A 122 -7.76 14.52 21.76
CA SER A 122 -8.18 15.83 22.28
C SER A 122 -9.69 15.88 22.59
N GLN A 123 -10.52 15.24 21.76
CA GLN A 123 -11.95 15.11 22.02
C GLN A 123 -12.21 14.25 23.26
N LEU A 124 -11.52 13.11 23.39
CA LEU A 124 -11.62 12.23 24.55
C LEU A 124 -11.25 12.96 25.85
N ASP A 125 -10.17 13.75 25.86
CA ASP A 125 -9.77 14.53 27.04
C ASP A 125 -10.82 15.58 27.41
N THR A 126 -11.53 16.13 26.42
CA THR A 126 -12.64 17.06 26.66
C THR A 126 -13.84 16.33 27.27
N TYR A 127 -14.23 15.18 26.73
CA TYR A 127 -15.30 14.36 27.32
C TYR A 127 -14.96 13.86 28.72
N LYS A 128 -13.70 13.50 28.99
CA LYS A 128 -13.24 13.15 30.34
C LYS A 128 -13.40 14.30 31.34
N ARG A 129 -13.04 15.53 30.94
CA ARG A 129 -13.24 16.73 31.77
C ARG A 129 -14.74 16.97 32.05
N GLN A 130 -15.57 16.91 31.01
CA GLN A 130 -17.03 17.07 31.16
C GLN A 130 -17.62 16.01 32.10
N ALA A 131 -17.22 14.75 31.97
CA ALA A 131 -17.66 13.68 32.85
C ALA A 131 -17.24 13.94 34.31
N HIS A 132 -16.01 14.42 34.54
CA HIS A 132 -15.53 14.75 35.88
C HIS A 132 -16.28 15.94 36.50
N GLU A 133 -16.56 16.99 35.71
CA GLU A 133 -17.36 18.14 36.14
C GLU A 133 -18.79 17.74 36.49
N LEU A 134 -19.44 16.92 35.65
CA LEU A 134 -20.78 16.41 35.92
C LEU A 134 -20.81 15.52 37.17
N HIS A 135 -19.82 14.66 37.34
CA HIS A 135 -19.70 13.83 38.54
C HIS A 135 -19.53 14.69 39.80
N THR A 136 -18.71 15.74 39.75
CA THR A 136 -18.51 16.67 40.86
C THR A 136 -19.80 17.44 41.19
N LYS A 137 -20.52 17.92 40.18
CA LYS A 137 -21.83 18.58 40.36
C LYS A 137 -22.87 17.64 40.96
N HIS A 138 -22.93 16.40 40.46
CA HIS A 138 -23.85 15.39 40.97
C HIS A 138 -23.56 15.06 42.44
N SER A 139 -22.28 14.89 42.79
CA SER A 139 -21.86 14.66 44.18
C SER A 139 -22.21 15.85 45.09
N ALA A 140 -22.02 17.08 44.62
CA ALA A 140 -22.39 18.29 45.38
C ALA A 140 -23.91 18.40 45.60
N GLU A 141 -24.72 18.10 44.58
CA GLU A 141 -26.18 18.14 44.72
C GLU A 141 -26.69 16.98 45.59
N ALA A 142 -26.07 15.81 45.53
CA ALA A 142 -26.37 14.69 46.43
C ALA A 142 -26.13 15.07 47.91
N MET A 143 -24.97 15.67 48.21
CA MET A 143 -24.67 16.18 49.55
C MET A 143 -25.66 17.25 50.03
N LYS A 144 -26.10 18.12 49.12
CA LYS A 144 -27.09 19.15 49.41
C LYS A 144 -28.47 18.55 49.67
N ALA A 145 -28.87 17.52 48.91
CA ALA A 145 -30.11 16.80 49.12
C ALA A 145 -30.12 16.09 50.48
N GLU A 146 -29.02 15.43 50.87
CA GLU A 146 -28.86 14.83 52.20
C GLU A 146 -29.00 15.87 53.32
N LYS A 147 -28.40 17.05 53.15
CA LYS A 147 -28.53 18.15 54.09
C LYS A 147 -29.99 18.60 54.25
N TRP A 148 -30.70 18.83 53.14
CA TRP A 148 -32.11 19.22 53.20
C TRP A 148 -33.00 18.12 53.77
N GLN A 149 -32.69 16.86 53.50
CA GLN A 149 -33.42 15.73 54.08
C GLN A 149 -33.26 15.69 55.61
N PHE A 150 -32.05 15.97 56.11
CA PHE A 150 -31.81 16.10 57.55
C PHE A 150 -32.56 17.29 58.17
N GLU A 151 -32.50 18.46 57.53
CA GLU A 151 -33.21 19.66 58.01
C GLU A 151 -34.72 19.47 58.01
N TYR A 152 -35.28 18.87 56.96
CA TYR A 152 -36.68 18.52 56.88
C TYR A 152 -37.10 17.58 58.01
N LYS A 153 -36.33 16.50 58.25
CA LYS A 153 -36.61 15.56 59.34
C LYS A 153 -36.62 16.25 60.70
N ASN A 154 -35.63 17.09 60.99
CA ASN A 154 -35.56 17.84 62.24
C ASN A 154 -36.74 18.81 62.41
N LEU A 155 -37.18 19.46 61.32
CA LEU A 155 -38.33 20.36 61.36
C LEU A 155 -39.65 19.59 61.54
N HIS A 156 -39.77 18.43 60.89
CA HIS A 156 -40.89 17.52 61.02
C HIS A 156 -41.01 16.98 62.45
N ASP A 157 -39.91 16.53 63.05
CA ASP A 157 -39.88 16.05 64.44
C ASP A 157 -40.34 17.16 65.42
N LYS A 158 -39.97 18.43 65.17
CA LYS A 158 -40.44 19.58 65.96
C LYS A 158 -41.93 19.85 65.76
N TYR A 159 -42.41 19.77 64.52
CA TYR A 159 -43.83 19.91 64.21
C TYR A 159 -44.67 18.84 64.92
N ASP A 160 -44.24 17.59 64.86
CA ASP A 160 -44.90 16.47 65.54
C ASP A 160 -44.91 16.65 67.07
N ALA A 161 -43.83 17.17 67.65
CA ALA A 161 -43.79 17.49 69.09
C ALA A 161 -44.80 18.59 69.46
N LEU A 162 -44.91 19.65 68.65
CA LEU A 162 -45.90 20.71 68.86
C LEU A 162 -47.33 20.22 68.67
N LEU A 163 -47.57 19.32 67.71
CA LEU A 163 -48.86 18.67 67.50
C LEU A 163 -49.31 17.90 68.74
N LYS A 164 -48.42 17.08 69.29
CA LYS A 164 -48.70 16.32 70.53
C LYS A 164 -48.98 17.24 71.71
N GLU A 165 -48.24 18.34 71.84
CA GLU A 165 -48.49 19.32 72.91
C GLU A 165 -49.82 20.05 72.74
N LYS A 166 -50.20 20.41 71.50
CA LYS A 166 -51.52 20.95 71.19
C LYS A 166 -52.63 19.98 71.58
N GLU A 167 -52.50 18.70 71.24
CA GLU A 167 -53.46 17.65 71.64
C GLU A 167 -53.55 17.49 73.16
N ARG A 168 -52.40 17.53 73.85
CA ARG A 168 -52.34 17.51 75.32
C ARG A 168 -53.10 18.69 75.94
N LEU A 169 -52.86 19.90 75.45
CA LEU A 169 -53.54 21.12 75.93
C LEU A 169 -55.04 21.10 75.63
N ILE A 170 -55.44 20.56 74.48
CA ILE A 170 -56.85 20.35 74.12
C ILE A 170 -57.52 19.44 75.14
N ALA A 171 -56.91 18.29 75.45
CA ALA A 171 -57.42 17.34 76.44
C ALA A 171 -57.46 17.92 77.86
N GLU A 172 -56.43 18.69 78.26
CA GLU A 172 -56.41 19.41 79.53
C GLU A 172 -57.54 20.46 79.61
N ARG A 173 -57.78 21.19 78.52
CA ARG A 173 -58.88 22.15 78.43
C ARG A 173 -60.24 21.47 78.48
N ASP A 174 -60.41 20.30 77.86
CA ASP A 174 -61.68 19.57 77.88
C ASP A 174 -61.96 18.97 79.27
N THR A 175 -60.96 18.40 79.93
CA THR A 175 -61.09 17.93 81.33
C THR A 175 -61.36 19.06 82.32
N LEU A 176 -60.73 20.23 82.15
CA LEU A 176 -61.05 21.42 82.95
C LEU A 176 -62.47 21.93 82.69
N ARG A 177 -62.96 21.86 81.45
CA ARG A 177 -64.35 22.20 81.14
C ARG A 177 -65.32 21.23 81.82
N GLU A 178 -65.09 19.92 81.74
CA GLU A 178 -65.89 18.90 82.42
C GLU A 178 -65.94 19.12 83.93
N THR A 179 -64.79 19.32 84.58
CA THR A 179 -64.76 19.60 86.03
C THR A 179 -65.46 20.91 86.41
N ASN A 180 -65.40 21.94 85.57
CA ASN A 180 -66.15 23.19 85.80
C ASN A 180 -67.66 22.96 85.71
N ASP A 181 -68.10 22.18 84.73
CA ASP A 181 -69.51 21.83 84.53
C ASP A 181 -70.02 20.94 85.69
N GLU A 182 -69.22 19.98 86.17
CA GLU A 182 -69.52 19.19 87.37
C GLU A 182 -69.65 20.07 88.63
N LEU A 183 -68.73 21.01 88.84
CA LEU A 183 -68.78 21.96 89.95
C LEU A 183 -70.02 22.87 89.87
N ARG A 184 -70.39 23.33 88.67
CA ARG A 184 -71.63 24.10 88.47
C ARG A 184 -72.87 23.26 88.79
N CYS A 185 -72.92 22.02 88.33
CA CYS A 185 -74.00 21.08 88.68
C CYS A 185 -74.09 20.87 90.19
N ALA A 186 -72.95 20.63 90.86
CA ALA A 186 -72.90 20.50 92.32
C ALA A 186 -73.35 21.78 93.05
N GLN A 187 -72.98 22.97 92.57
CA GLN A 187 -73.45 24.24 93.13
C GLN A 187 -74.95 24.47 92.93
N VAL A 188 -75.51 24.11 91.79
CA VAL A 188 -76.95 24.18 91.53
C VAL A 188 -77.69 23.22 92.46
N GLN A 189 -77.19 22.00 92.62
CA GLN A 189 -77.74 20.99 93.53
C GLN A 189 -77.65 21.45 95.00
N GLN A 190 -76.55 22.10 95.39
CA GLN A 190 -76.37 22.69 96.72
C GLN A 190 -77.26 23.92 96.95
N ARG A 191 -77.51 24.76 95.93
CA ARG A 191 -78.50 25.85 95.99
C ARG A 191 -79.93 25.31 96.12
N TYR A 192 -80.26 24.21 95.46
CA TYR A 192 -81.55 23.53 95.63
C TYR A 192 -81.74 23.02 97.06
N LEU A 193 -80.69 22.43 97.65
CA LEU A 193 -80.75 21.92 99.03
C LEU A 193 -80.66 23.03 100.09
N SER A 194 -79.99 24.14 99.80
CA SER A 194 -79.86 25.31 100.71
C SER A 194 -81.00 26.32 100.57
N GLY A 195 -81.78 26.24 99.48
CA GLY A 195 -83.00 26.99 99.22
C GLY A 195 -84.28 26.22 99.55
N ALA A 196 -84.18 25.06 100.24
CA ALA A 196 -85.32 24.28 100.73
C ALA A 196 -85.97 24.92 101.98
N GLY A 197 -86.27 26.21 101.87
CA GLY A 197 -87.09 26.97 102.80
C GLY A 197 -88.05 27.83 101.99
N ASP A 198 -89.18 27.21 101.60
CA ASP A 198 -90.41 27.84 101.11
C ASP A 198 -90.38 28.42 99.69
N GLY A 199 -91.15 27.83 98.77
CA GLY A 199 -91.34 28.41 97.43
C GLY A 199 -91.74 27.49 96.27
N ASP A 200 -92.37 26.33 96.50
CA ASP A 200 -92.87 25.44 95.44
C ASP A 200 -94.19 25.91 94.78
N ALA A 201 -94.36 27.23 94.63
CA ALA A 201 -95.62 27.82 94.16
C ALA A 201 -95.48 28.80 92.99
N VAL A 202 -94.26 29.16 92.58
CA VAL A 202 -94.07 30.26 91.61
C VAL A 202 -93.94 29.77 90.16
N GLU A 203 -93.62 28.49 89.94
CA GLU A 203 -93.51 27.96 88.57
C GLU A 203 -94.89 27.68 87.94
N ASN A 204 -95.94 27.46 88.74
CA ASN A 204 -97.30 27.18 88.24
C ASN A 204 -98.14 28.44 87.93
N LEU A 205 -97.94 29.58 88.62
CA LEU A 205 -98.80 30.76 88.41
C LEU A 205 -98.42 31.57 87.14
N ALA A 206 -97.15 31.57 86.75
CA ALA A 206 -96.72 32.14 85.46
C ALA A 206 -97.21 31.31 84.26
N ALA A 207 -97.44 30.02 84.47
CA ALA A 207 -98.00 29.12 83.47
C ALA A 207 -99.52 29.26 83.31
N GLU A 208 -100.25 29.92 84.21
CA GLU A 208 -101.72 29.98 84.17
C GLU A 208 -102.29 31.34 83.71
N ILE A 209 -101.56 32.45 83.88
CA ILE A 209 -102.04 33.82 83.55
C ILE A 209 -101.77 34.24 82.09
N MET A 210 -100.91 33.53 81.38
CA MET A 210 -100.62 33.82 79.97
C MET A 210 -101.76 33.30 79.06
N PRO A 211 -102.41 34.16 78.25
CA PRO A 211 -103.46 33.75 77.29
C PRO A 211 -102.99 32.58 76.43
N THR A 212 -103.88 31.61 76.18
CA THR A 212 -103.60 30.38 75.41
C THR A 212 -103.00 30.66 74.04
N GLU A 213 -103.43 31.75 73.40
CA GLU A 213 -102.97 32.20 72.09
C GLU A 213 -101.51 32.68 72.12
N ILE A 214 -101.06 33.23 73.26
CA ILE A 214 -99.68 33.67 73.44
C ILE A 214 -98.77 32.47 73.69
N LYS A 215 -99.22 31.44 74.40
CA LYS A 215 -98.44 30.20 74.58
C LYS A 215 -98.26 29.46 73.25
N GLU A 216 -99.32 29.33 72.46
CA GLU A 216 -99.24 28.69 71.13
C GLU A 216 -98.35 29.45 70.15
N THR A 217 -98.36 30.79 70.19
CA THR A 217 -97.43 31.60 69.36
C THR A 217 -95.99 31.48 69.82
N VAL A 218 -95.71 31.45 71.12
CA VAL A 218 -94.37 31.20 71.66
C VAL A 218 -93.85 29.82 71.26
N VAL A 219 -94.66 28.76 71.36
CA VAL A 219 -94.26 27.40 70.96
C VAL A 219 -94.01 27.32 69.44
N ARG A 220 -94.83 27.98 68.62
CA ARG A 220 -94.58 28.08 67.16
C ARG A 220 -93.27 28.78 66.86
N LEU A 221 -93.04 29.95 67.47
CA LEU A 221 -91.82 30.73 67.28
C LEU A 221 -90.58 30.00 67.81
N GLN A 222 -90.71 29.18 68.86
CA GLN A 222 -89.64 28.32 69.35
C GLN A 222 -89.33 27.17 68.38
N SER A 223 -90.36 26.53 67.82
CA SER A 223 -90.20 25.50 66.78
C SER A 223 -89.56 26.09 65.52
N GLU A 224 -90.02 27.27 65.08
CA GLU A 224 -89.47 28.01 63.94
C GLU A 224 -88.02 28.43 64.19
N ASN A 225 -87.70 29.00 65.35
CA ASN A 225 -86.30 29.31 65.71
C ASN A 225 -85.41 28.07 65.70
N LYS A 226 -85.90 26.94 66.23
CA LYS A 226 -85.14 25.68 66.22
C LYS A 226 -84.89 25.20 64.79
N MET A 227 -85.89 25.32 63.91
CA MET A 227 -85.74 25.01 62.50
C MET A 227 -84.76 25.95 61.80
N LEU A 228 -84.83 27.25 62.07
CA LEU A 228 -83.91 28.26 61.53
C LEU A 228 -82.47 28.04 61.99
N CYS A 229 -82.23 27.66 63.26
CA CYS A 229 -80.90 27.31 63.76
C CYS A 229 -80.31 26.09 63.04
N VAL A 230 -81.10 25.03 62.84
CA VAL A 230 -80.64 23.84 62.08
C VAL A 230 -80.35 24.21 60.62
N GLN A 231 -81.19 25.05 60.03
CA GLN A 231 -80.98 25.54 58.66
C GLN A 231 -79.71 26.40 58.54
N GLU A 232 -79.45 27.31 59.49
CA GLU A 232 -78.23 28.12 59.55
C GLU A 232 -76.98 27.24 59.67
N GLU A 233 -77.01 26.23 60.54
CA GLU A 233 -75.90 25.29 60.71
C GLU A 233 -75.63 24.49 59.43
N THR A 234 -76.69 24.07 58.74
CA THR A 234 -76.57 23.39 57.44
C THR A 234 -75.95 24.31 56.38
N TYR A 235 -76.31 25.60 56.37
CA TYR A 235 -75.69 26.57 55.47
C TYR A 235 -74.24 26.86 55.84
N ARG A 236 -73.90 26.92 57.14
CA ARG A 236 -72.51 27.03 57.60
C ARG A 236 -71.65 25.86 57.13
N GLN A 237 -72.15 24.63 57.26
CA GLN A 237 -71.42 23.45 56.79
C GLN A 237 -71.19 23.49 55.27
N LYS A 238 -72.21 23.82 54.49
CA LYS A 238 -72.07 24.00 53.04
C LYS A 238 -71.08 25.11 52.68
N LEU A 239 -71.04 26.20 53.46
CA LEU A 239 -70.07 27.28 53.24
C LEU A 239 -68.64 26.78 53.46
N VAL A 240 -68.39 25.99 54.50
CA VAL A 240 -67.06 25.41 54.79
C VAL A 240 -66.65 24.40 53.71
N GLU A 241 -67.57 23.56 53.24
CA GLU A 241 -67.31 22.61 52.15
C GLU A 241 -66.91 23.33 50.85
N VAL A 242 -67.70 24.33 50.43
CA VAL A 242 -67.40 25.13 49.24
C VAL A 242 -66.07 25.89 49.39
N GLN A 243 -65.77 26.40 50.59
CA GLN A 243 -64.51 27.07 50.88
C GLN A 243 -63.32 26.10 50.74
N ALA A 244 -63.45 24.86 51.23
CA ALA A 244 -62.42 23.84 51.12
C ALA A 244 -62.18 23.41 49.65
N GLU A 245 -63.25 23.22 48.88
CA GLU A 245 -63.17 22.92 47.44
C GLU A 245 -62.51 24.06 46.66
N LEU A 246 -62.83 25.31 46.99
CA LEU A 246 -62.21 26.48 46.37
C LEU A 246 -60.70 26.53 46.65
N GLU A 247 -60.30 26.28 47.90
CA GLU A 247 -58.88 26.25 48.29
C GLU A 247 -58.13 25.09 47.62
N GLU A 248 -58.76 23.93 47.46
CA GLU A 248 -58.17 22.80 46.73
C GLU A 248 -58.03 23.10 45.24
N ALA A 249 -59.06 23.67 44.61
CA ALA A 249 -59.01 24.11 43.22
C ALA A 249 -57.91 25.18 43.01
N GLN A 250 -57.76 26.12 43.95
CA GLN A 250 -56.69 27.12 43.92
C GLN A 250 -55.30 26.49 44.09
N ARG A 251 -55.13 25.54 45.00
CA ARG A 251 -53.87 24.79 45.16
C ARG A 251 -53.51 24.03 43.88
N SER A 252 -54.48 23.34 43.28
CA SER A 252 -54.31 22.63 42.01
C SER A 252 -53.94 23.58 40.87
N LYS A 253 -54.66 24.69 40.73
CA LYS A 253 -54.36 25.74 39.75
C LYS A 253 -52.94 26.28 39.90
N ASN A 254 -52.52 26.63 41.11
CA ASN A 254 -51.17 27.16 41.36
C ASN A 254 -50.09 26.12 41.03
N GLY A 255 -50.35 24.83 41.30
CA GLY A 255 -49.48 23.73 40.90
C GLY A 255 -49.33 23.62 39.38
N LEU A 256 -50.45 23.65 38.66
CA LEU A 256 -50.47 23.63 37.20
C LEU A 256 -49.78 24.85 36.59
N GLU A 257 -50.00 26.05 37.12
CA GLU A 257 -49.33 27.27 36.66
C GLU A 257 -47.81 27.20 36.85
N THR A 258 -47.36 26.67 37.99
CA THR A 258 -45.92 26.48 38.25
C THR A 258 -45.31 25.47 37.29
N GLN A 259 -46.00 24.35 37.04
CA GLN A 259 -45.56 23.35 36.08
C GLN A 259 -45.52 23.92 34.65
N ASN A 260 -46.53 24.71 34.27
CA ASN A 260 -46.60 25.32 32.96
C ASN A 260 -45.46 26.33 32.76
N ARG A 261 -45.12 27.12 33.78
CA ARG A 261 -43.95 28.01 33.77
C ARG A 261 -42.65 27.24 33.58
N LEU A 262 -42.47 26.12 34.30
CA LEU A 262 -41.27 25.28 34.18
C LEU A 262 -41.16 24.65 32.79
N ASN A 263 -42.27 24.11 32.26
CA ASN A 263 -42.32 23.56 30.91
C ASN A 263 -42.00 24.63 29.86
N GLN A 264 -42.50 25.86 30.03
CA GLN A 264 -42.21 26.97 29.13
C GLN A 264 -40.72 27.35 29.16
N GLN A 265 -40.09 27.33 30.33
CA GLN A 265 -38.63 27.53 30.47
C GLN A 265 -37.86 26.43 29.75
N GLN A 266 -38.22 25.16 29.96
CA GLN A 266 -37.57 24.03 29.29
C GLN A 266 -37.74 24.09 27.76
N ILE A 267 -38.91 24.49 27.27
CA ILE A 267 -39.15 24.71 25.83
C ILE A 267 -38.25 25.83 25.31
N SER A 268 -38.08 26.93 26.05
CA SER A 268 -37.21 28.03 25.63
C SER A 268 -35.72 27.63 25.60
N GLU A 269 -35.26 26.84 26.57
CA GLU A 269 -33.89 26.31 26.59
C GLU A 269 -33.65 25.34 25.44
N LEU A 270 -34.58 24.41 25.20
CA LEU A 270 -34.49 23.49 24.07
C LEU A 270 -34.49 24.22 22.73
N ARG A 271 -35.31 25.27 22.58
CA ARG A 271 -35.30 26.12 21.37
C ARG A 271 -33.96 26.82 21.18
N SER A 272 -33.37 27.38 22.24
CA SER A 272 -32.04 28.01 22.18
C SER A 272 -30.96 27.00 21.77
N GLN A 273 -30.99 25.78 22.31
CA GLN A 273 -30.04 24.73 21.94
C GLN A 273 -30.19 24.30 20.48
N VAL A 274 -31.43 24.19 19.99
CA VAL A 274 -31.69 23.89 18.57
C VAL A 274 -31.18 25.02 17.68
N GLU A 275 -31.37 26.27 18.06
CA GLU A 275 -30.90 27.43 17.30
C GLU A 275 -29.37 27.53 17.26
N GLU A 276 -28.69 27.25 18.38
CA GLU A 276 -27.23 27.15 18.44
C GLU A 276 -26.69 26.02 17.56
N LEU A 277 -27.31 24.83 17.60
CA LEU A 277 -26.92 23.71 16.75
C LEU A 277 -27.15 24.01 15.27
N GLN A 278 -28.26 24.65 14.91
CA GLN A 278 -28.54 25.09 13.53
C GLN A 278 -27.49 26.09 13.05
N LYS A 279 -27.12 27.06 13.90
CA LYS A 279 -26.09 28.05 13.58
C LYS A 279 -24.71 27.39 13.41
N ALA A 280 -24.34 26.47 14.31
CA ALA A 280 -23.10 25.71 14.20
C ALA A 280 -23.04 24.87 12.92
N LEU A 281 -24.16 24.27 12.51
CA LEU A 281 -24.26 23.53 11.25
C LEU A 281 -24.12 24.45 10.03
N GLN A 282 -24.78 25.61 10.03
CA GLN A 282 -24.67 26.59 8.95
C GLN A 282 -23.26 27.19 8.84
N GLU A 283 -22.58 27.39 9.97
CA GLU A 283 -21.16 27.77 10.00
C GLU A 283 -20.24 26.66 9.48
N GLN A 284 -20.55 25.39 9.71
CA GLN A 284 -19.82 24.26 9.14
C GLN A 284 -20.03 24.16 7.63
N ASP A 285 -21.26 24.30 7.15
CA ASP A 285 -21.58 24.26 5.72
C ASP A 285 -20.92 25.41 4.97
N SER A 286 -20.95 26.64 5.51
CA SER A 286 -20.24 27.78 4.91
C SER A 286 -18.72 27.59 4.89
N LYS A 287 -18.12 27.02 5.94
CA LYS A 287 -16.69 26.67 5.96
C LYS A 287 -16.36 25.58 4.93
N ASN A 288 -17.19 24.56 4.78
CA ASN A 288 -17.00 23.50 3.80
C ASN A 288 -17.16 24.02 2.36
N GLU A 289 -18.17 24.86 2.10
CA GLU A 289 -18.37 25.58 0.84
C GLU A 289 -17.13 26.42 0.48
N ASP A 290 -16.57 27.16 1.44
CA ASP A 290 -15.37 27.98 1.21
C ASP A 290 -14.11 27.14 0.96
N VAL A 291 -13.93 26.03 1.67
CA VAL A 291 -12.83 25.08 1.42
C VAL A 291 -12.99 24.44 0.04
N SER A 292 -14.21 24.04 -0.33
CA SER A 292 -14.52 23.46 -1.64
C SER A 292 -14.27 24.46 -2.77
N ARG A 293 -14.71 25.72 -2.60
CA ARG A 293 -14.47 26.82 -3.55
C ARG A 293 -12.97 27.10 -3.72
N LYS A 294 -12.19 27.15 -2.62
CA LYS A 294 -10.72 27.31 -2.66
C LYS A 294 -10.02 26.13 -3.34
N THR A 295 -10.48 24.91 -3.08
CA THR A 295 -9.92 23.70 -3.70
C THR A 295 -10.21 23.69 -5.21
N SER A 296 -11.44 24.06 -5.60
CA SER A 296 -11.82 24.22 -7.00
C SER A 296 -11.00 25.30 -7.69
N SER A 297 -10.77 26.46 -7.06
CA SER A 297 -9.94 27.52 -7.64
C SER A 297 -8.48 27.08 -7.80
N LEU A 298 -7.94 26.34 -6.82
CA LEU A 298 -6.58 25.81 -6.90
C LEU A 298 -6.43 24.78 -8.02
N LEU A 299 -7.41 23.89 -8.17
CA LEU A 299 -7.44 22.90 -9.26
C LEU A 299 -7.54 23.58 -10.63
N LYS A 300 -8.39 24.61 -10.77
CA LYS A 300 -8.47 25.41 -12.00
C LYS A 300 -7.14 26.08 -12.32
N LYS A 301 -6.50 26.70 -11.34
CA LYS A 301 -5.18 27.31 -11.52
C LYS A 301 -4.11 26.30 -11.97
N LYS A 302 -4.07 25.12 -11.33
CA LYS A 302 -3.15 24.05 -11.76
C LYS A 302 -3.44 23.56 -13.17
N LEU A 303 -4.72 23.43 -13.54
CA LEU A 303 -5.11 23.04 -14.89
C LEU A 303 -4.62 24.07 -15.92
N GLU A 304 -4.79 25.36 -15.61
CA GLU A 304 -4.32 26.45 -16.47
C GLU A 304 -2.79 26.46 -16.62
N GLU A 305 -2.05 26.27 -15.52
CA GLU A 305 -0.58 26.11 -15.54
C GLU A 305 -0.14 24.89 -16.38
N HIS A 306 -0.88 23.78 -16.33
CA HIS A 306 -0.58 22.60 -17.15
C HIS A 306 -0.88 22.83 -18.64
N LEU A 307 -1.96 23.55 -18.96
CA LEU A 307 -2.28 23.93 -20.33
C LEU A 307 -1.24 24.89 -20.91
N GLU A 308 -0.74 25.83 -20.13
CA GLU A 308 0.33 26.74 -20.55
C GLU A 308 1.63 25.98 -20.83
N LYS A 309 2.05 25.08 -19.93
CA LYS A 309 3.22 24.21 -20.16
C LYS A 309 3.06 23.31 -21.39
N LEU A 310 1.85 22.85 -21.67
CA LEU A 310 1.55 22.06 -22.86
C LEU A 310 1.71 22.91 -24.13
N HIS A 311 1.19 24.14 -24.12
CA HIS A 311 1.36 25.08 -25.24
C HIS A 311 2.83 25.46 -25.46
N GLU A 312 3.59 25.71 -24.39
CA GLU A 312 5.04 25.96 -24.48
C GLU A 312 5.76 24.77 -25.10
N ALA A 313 5.49 23.56 -24.61
CA ALA A 313 6.09 22.34 -25.15
C ALA A 313 5.72 22.12 -26.63
N GLN A 314 4.47 22.38 -27.01
CA GLN A 314 4.03 22.32 -28.41
C GLN A 314 4.73 23.37 -29.28
N SER A 315 4.86 24.60 -28.80
CA SER A 315 5.59 25.67 -29.48
C SER A 315 7.05 25.30 -29.71
N ASP A 316 7.73 24.77 -28.69
CA ASP A 316 9.11 24.34 -28.79
C ASP A 316 9.29 23.12 -29.69
N LEU A 317 8.33 22.19 -29.69
CA LEU A 317 8.31 21.06 -30.61
C LEU A 317 8.12 21.54 -32.06
N GLN A 318 7.28 22.55 -32.28
CA GLN A 318 7.10 23.18 -33.59
C GLN A 318 8.38 23.88 -34.06
N LYS A 319 9.05 24.66 -33.21
CA LYS A 319 10.35 25.27 -33.53
C LYS A 319 11.40 24.20 -33.86
N LYS A 320 11.44 23.10 -33.09
CA LYS A 320 12.35 21.97 -33.36
C LYS A 320 12.03 21.30 -34.70
N LYS A 321 10.76 21.13 -35.05
CA LYS A 321 10.34 20.63 -36.38
C LYS A 321 10.81 21.55 -37.49
N GLU A 322 10.62 22.86 -37.37
CA GLU A 322 11.11 23.82 -38.36
C GLU A 322 12.64 23.79 -38.49
N VAL A 323 13.37 23.63 -37.37
CA VAL A 323 14.83 23.48 -37.41
C VAL A 323 15.22 22.17 -38.09
N ILE A 324 14.51 21.07 -37.84
CA ILE A 324 14.74 19.79 -38.52
C ILE A 324 14.48 19.96 -40.02
N ASP A 325 13.36 20.56 -40.43
CA ASP A 325 13.03 20.79 -41.84
C ASP A 325 14.05 21.68 -42.56
N ASN A 326 14.69 22.60 -41.83
CA ASN A 326 15.77 23.45 -42.36
C ASN A 326 17.14 22.74 -42.41
N LEU A 327 17.38 21.75 -41.55
CA LEU A 327 18.61 20.96 -41.49
C LEU A 327 18.55 19.70 -42.34
N GLU A 328 17.35 19.20 -42.65
CA GLU A 328 17.16 18.12 -43.59
C GLU A 328 17.54 18.65 -44.98
N PRO A 329 18.53 18.04 -45.65
CA PRO A 329 18.83 18.42 -47.02
C PRO A 329 17.58 18.09 -47.83
N LYS A 330 16.85 19.12 -48.27
CA LYS A 330 15.83 18.95 -49.30
C LYS A 330 16.51 18.14 -50.39
N VAL A 331 16.07 16.91 -50.62
CA VAL A 331 16.61 16.06 -51.66
C VAL A 331 16.42 16.85 -52.94
N ASP A 332 17.49 17.52 -53.38
CA ASP A 332 17.38 18.52 -54.42
C ASP A 332 16.81 17.81 -55.64
N SER A 333 15.83 18.43 -56.28
CA SER A 333 15.30 17.97 -57.57
C SER A 333 16.43 17.67 -58.56
N ASN A 334 17.58 18.34 -58.42
CA ASN A 334 18.80 18.06 -59.16
C ASN A 334 19.47 16.72 -58.84
N MET A 335 19.51 16.28 -57.59
CA MET A 335 20.09 14.98 -57.21
C MET A 335 19.20 13.82 -57.65
N ALA A 336 17.87 13.98 -57.55
CA ALA A 336 16.91 13.04 -58.12
C ALA A 336 17.05 12.95 -59.66
N LYS A 337 17.09 14.09 -60.35
CA LYS A 337 17.32 14.13 -61.82
C LYS A 337 18.67 13.51 -62.22
N LYS A 338 19.72 13.70 -61.42
CA LYS A 338 21.05 13.11 -61.67
C LYS A 338 21.02 11.60 -61.55
N ILE A 339 20.27 11.08 -60.59
CA ILE A 339 20.06 9.64 -60.42
C ILE A 339 19.30 9.08 -61.63
N ASP A 340 18.23 9.74 -62.07
CA ASP A 340 17.45 9.33 -63.23
C ASP A 340 18.29 9.35 -64.53
N GLU A 341 19.09 10.41 -64.75
CA GLU A 341 20.03 10.49 -65.87
C GLU A 341 21.05 9.35 -65.87
N LEU A 342 21.62 9.03 -64.70
CA LEU A 342 22.60 7.95 -64.56
C LEU A 342 21.94 6.58 -64.78
N GLN A 343 20.71 6.39 -64.33
CA GLN A 343 19.94 5.16 -64.57
C GLN A 343 19.65 4.97 -66.07
N GLU A 344 19.28 6.02 -66.79
CA GLU A 344 19.02 5.93 -68.23
C GLU A 344 20.30 5.67 -69.04
N ILE A 345 21.43 6.27 -68.65
CA ILE A 345 22.74 5.96 -69.24
C ILE A 345 23.11 4.50 -69.00
N LEU A 346 22.89 3.99 -67.79
CA LEU A 346 23.16 2.58 -67.45
C LEU A 346 22.29 1.65 -68.32
N ARG A 347 20.99 1.94 -68.42
CA ARG A 347 20.03 1.18 -69.24
C ARG A 347 20.45 1.15 -70.71
N LYS A 348 20.92 2.29 -71.25
CA LYS A 348 21.43 2.37 -72.62
C LYS A 348 22.70 1.54 -72.81
N LYS A 349 23.63 1.57 -71.85
CA LYS A 349 24.86 0.75 -71.88
C LYS A 349 24.56 -0.75 -71.81
N ASP A 350 23.56 -1.17 -71.04
CA ASP A 350 23.11 -2.56 -70.99
C ASP A 350 22.51 -3.02 -72.32
N GLU A 351 21.75 -2.16 -72.99
CA GLU A 351 21.20 -2.47 -74.32
C GLU A 351 22.29 -2.53 -75.39
N ASP A 352 23.25 -1.60 -75.37
CA ASP A 352 24.43 -1.65 -76.25
C ASP A 352 25.24 -2.94 -76.01
N MET A 353 25.41 -3.35 -74.74
CA MET A 353 26.09 -4.59 -74.36
C MET A 353 25.35 -5.82 -74.90
N LYS A 354 24.01 -5.87 -74.77
CA LYS A 354 23.20 -6.94 -75.38
C LYS A 354 23.32 -6.99 -76.89
N GLN A 355 23.33 -5.84 -77.56
CA GLN A 355 23.52 -5.79 -79.02
C GLN A 355 24.91 -6.28 -79.43
N MET A 356 25.95 -5.92 -78.66
CA MET A 356 27.30 -6.43 -78.85
C MET A 356 27.38 -7.95 -78.63
N GLU A 357 26.78 -8.47 -77.57
CA GLU A 357 26.67 -9.92 -77.32
C GLU A 357 25.98 -10.65 -78.48
N GLN A 358 24.87 -10.12 -78.99
CA GLN A 358 24.18 -10.71 -80.14
C GLN A 358 25.05 -10.69 -81.41
N ARG A 359 25.82 -9.62 -81.64
CA ARG A 359 26.77 -9.55 -82.77
C ARG A 359 27.89 -10.59 -82.62
N TYR A 360 28.49 -10.69 -81.43
CA TYR A 360 29.50 -11.72 -81.15
C TYR A 360 28.95 -13.12 -81.32
N LYS A 361 27.72 -13.37 -80.86
CA LYS A 361 27.05 -14.66 -81.06
C LYS A 361 26.90 -15.01 -82.54
N ARG A 362 26.48 -14.06 -83.38
CA ARG A 362 26.41 -14.26 -84.85
C ARG A 362 27.79 -14.51 -85.48
N TYR A 363 28.83 -13.82 -85.03
CA TYR A 363 30.19 -14.06 -85.53
C TYR A 363 30.69 -15.45 -85.15
N VAL A 364 30.45 -15.88 -83.91
CA VAL A 364 30.79 -17.22 -83.43
C VAL A 364 29.99 -18.30 -84.18
N GLU A 365 28.70 -18.07 -84.44
CA GLU A 365 27.88 -18.98 -85.25
C GLU A 365 28.41 -19.07 -86.68
N LYS A 366 28.74 -17.94 -87.32
CA LYS A 366 29.40 -17.93 -88.64
C LYS A 366 30.72 -18.70 -88.65
N ALA A 367 31.54 -18.54 -87.61
CA ALA A 367 32.78 -19.30 -87.46
C ALA A 367 32.51 -20.80 -87.32
N ARG A 368 31.49 -21.21 -86.55
CA ARG A 368 31.07 -22.62 -86.47
C ARG A 368 30.57 -23.16 -87.80
N THR A 369 29.81 -22.40 -88.58
CA THR A 369 29.36 -22.84 -89.91
C THR A 369 30.53 -23.01 -90.88
N VAL A 370 31.50 -22.08 -90.87
CA VAL A 370 32.72 -22.17 -91.68
C VAL A 370 33.55 -23.39 -91.30
N ILE A 371 33.74 -23.65 -90.00
CA ILE A 371 34.40 -24.87 -89.49
C ILE A 371 33.65 -26.12 -89.99
N LYS A 372 32.32 -26.10 -89.96
CA LYS A 372 31.48 -27.22 -90.40
C LYS A 372 31.51 -27.47 -91.91
N THR A 373 31.77 -26.45 -92.73
CA THR A 373 31.92 -26.58 -94.19
C THR A 373 33.34 -26.85 -94.66
N LEU A 374 34.34 -26.85 -93.76
CA LEU A 374 35.75 -27.10 -94.07
C LEU A 374 36.27 -28.47 -93.59
N ASP A 375 35.43 -29.34 -93.01
CA ASP A 375 35.86 -30.64 -92.46
C ASP A 375 35.39 -31.84 -93.32
N PRO A 376 36.26 -32.48 -94.12
CA PRO A 376 36.01 -33.76 -94.77
C PRO A 376 36.30 -34.94 -93.82
N LYS A 377 35.24 -35.67 -93.44
CA LYS A 377 35.19 -36.99 -92.75
C LYS A 377 35.71 -37.05 -91.31
N GLN A 378 34.80 -37.09 -90.33
CA GLN A 378 35.03 -37.85 -89.08
C GLN A 378 34.60 -39.31 -89.28
N GLN A 379 35.60 -40.16 -89.47
CA GLN A 379 35.53 -41.60 -89.19
C GLN A 379 35.27 -41.84 -87.68
N PRO A 380 34.63 -42.96 -87.30
CA PRO A 380 34.51 -43.36 -85.90
C PRO A 380 35.91 -43.59 -85.28
N ALA A 381 36.05 -43.17 -84.02
CA ALA A 381 37.29 -43.16 -83.26
C ALA A 381 38.06 -44.50 -83.34
N ALA A 382 39.38 -44.40 -83.49
CA ALA A 382 40.31 -45.53 -83.53
C ALA A 382 40.21 -46.41 -82.27
N PRO A 383 40.34 -47.74 -82.39
CA PRO A 383 40.17 -48.71 -81.30
C PRO A 383 41.07 -48.45 -80.07
N ASP A 384 42.23 -47.84 -80.27
CA ASP A 384 43.17 -47.52 -79.18
C ASP A 384 42.63 -46.46 -78.21
N ILE A 385 41.83 -45.51 -78.70
CA ILE A 385 41.23 -44.45 -77.88
C ILE A 385 40.11 -45.04 -77.01
N GLN A 386 39.36 -46.02 -77.53
CA GLN A 386 38.35 -46.72 -76.75
C GLN A 386 38.99 -47.65 -75.70
N ALA A 387 40.11 -48.30 -76.03
CA ALA A 387 40.88 -49.11 -75.08
C ALA A 387 41.44 -48.26 -73.92
N LEU A 388 41.96 -47.07 -74.20
CA LEU A 388 42.45 -46.14 -73.17
C LEU A 388 41.33 -45.60 -72.27
N LYS A 389 40.14 -45.33 -72.81
CA LYS A 389 38.96 -44.97 -71.99
C LYS A 389 38.56 -46.10 -71.05
N ASN A 390 38.56 -47.34 -71.54
CA ASN A 390 38.26 -48.50 -70.70
C ASN A 390 39.33 -48.69 -69.61
N GLN A 391 40.61 -48.47 -69.91
CA GLN A 391 41.67 -48.51 -68.89
C GLN A 391 41.56 -47.38 -67.87
N LEU A 392 41.16 -46.18 -68.27
CA LEU A 392 40.96 -45.05 -67.36
C LEU A 392 39.82 -45.35 -66.38
N THR A 393 38.68 -45.81 -66.89
CA THR A 393 37.53 -46.20 -66.05
C THR A 393 37.84 -47.38 -65.12
N GLU A 394 38.66 -48.34 -65.55
CA GLU A 394 39.14 -49.42 -64.68
C GLU A 394 40.05 -48.89 -63.57
N LYS A 395 40.96 -47.96 -63.90
CA LYS A 395 41.83 -47.31 -62.91
C LYS A 395 41.05 -46.44 -61.94
N GLU A 396 40.04 -45.68 -62.40
CA GLU A 396 39.12 -44.96 -61.52
C GLU A 396 38.40 -45.90 -60.56
N ARG A 397 37.92 -47.05 -61.05
CA ARG A 397 37.27 -48.05 -60.18
C ARG A 397 38.25 -48.66 -59.17
N ARG A 398 39.51 -48.88 -59.59
CA ARG A 398 40.58 -49.35 -58.70
C ARG A 398 40.92 -48.33 -57.63
N ILE A 399 40.97 -47.04 -57.98
CA ILE A 399 41.21 -45.95 -57.04
C ILE A 399 40.09 -45.90 -56.01
N GLN A 400 38.83 -45.92 -56.43
CA GLN A 400 37.68 -45.95 -55.51
C GLN A 400 37.71 -47.15 -54.56
N HIS A 401 38.12 -48.33 -55.03
CA HIS A 401 38.25 -49.52 -54.18
C HIS A 401 39.38 -49.36 -53.15
N LEU A 402 40.53 -48.85 -53.57
CA LEU A 402 41.66 -48.60 -52.66
C LEU A 402 41.35 -47.51 -51.63
N GLU A 403 40.64 -46.46 -52.03
CA GLU A 403 40.18 -45.41 -51.11
C GLU A 403 39.21 -45.99 -50.06
N HIS A 404 38.28 -46.85 -50.48
CA HIS A 404 37.37 -47.52 -49.57
C HIS A 404 38.10 -48.45 -48.57
N ASP A 405 39.05 -49.25 -49.06
CA ASP A 405 39.85 -50.13 -48.21
C ASP A 405 40.73 -49.34 -47.23
N TYR A 406 41.29 -48.22 -47.68
CA TYR A 406 42.08 -47.32 -46.83
C TYR A 406 41.22 -46.72 -45.72
N GLU A 407 40.03 -46.22 -46.04
CA GLU A 407 39.10 -45.66 -45.04
C GLU A 407 38.67 -46.72 -44.02
N LYS A 408 38.41 -47.95 -44.49
CA LYS A 408 38.09 -49.08 -43.60
C LYS A 408 39.27 -49.48 -42.70
N SER A 409 40.49 -49.43 -43.21
CA SER A 409 41.69 -49.68 -42.41
C SER A 409 41.93 -48.58 -41.37
N ARG A 410 41.72 -47.32 -41.76
CA ARG A 410 41.80 -46.17 -40.87
C ARG A 410 40.77 -46.26 -39.74
N ALA A 411 39.52 -46.58 -40.06
CA ALA A 411 38.46 -46.76 -39.07
C ALA A 411 38.78 -47.89 -38.07
N ARG A 412 39.37 -49.00 -38.53
CA ARG A 412 39.86 -50.07 -37.64
C ARG A 412 40.99 -49.58 -36.74
N HIS A 413 41.94 -48.83 -37.29
CA HIS A 413 43.05 -48.27 -36.51
C HIS A 413 42.54 -47.31 -35.42
N ASP A 414 41.62 -46.40 -35.76
CA ASP A 414 41.01 -45.49 -34.79
C ASP A 414 40.25 -46.24 -33.68
N GLN A 415 39.62 -47.38 -34.02
CA GLN A 415 38.97 -48.23 -33.03
C GLN A 415 39.98 -48.95 -32.12
N GLU A 416 41.07 -49.46 -32.68
CA GLU A 416 42.19 -50.05 -31.93
C GLU A 416 42.83 -49.02 -31.00
N GLU A 417 43.09 -47.80 -31.47
CA GLU A 417 43.62 -46.70 -30.65
C GLU A 417 42.69 -46.39 -29.48
N LYS A 418 41.37 -46.31 -29.71
CA LYS A 418 40.39 -46.12 -28.62
C LYS A 418 40.42 -47.25 -27.60
N LEU A 419 40.57 -48.51 -28.05
CA LEU A 419 40.69 -49.65 -27.15
C LEU A 419 42.01 -49.60 -26.35
N ILE A 420 43.12 -49.21 -26.97
CA ILE A 420 44.42 -49.04 -26.31
C ILE A 420 44.33 -47.92 -25.25
N ILE A 421 43.77 -46.77 -25.61
CA ILE A 421 43.59 -45.64 -24.69
C ILE A 421 42.71 -46.06 -23.50
N SER A 422 41.59 -46.76 -23.76
CA SER A 422 40.70 -47.27 -22.72
C SER A 422 41.40 -48.29 -21.81
N ALA A 423 42.18 -49.21 -22.38
CA ALA A 423 42.96 -50.18 -21.62
C ALA A 423 44.03 -49.50 -20.75
N TRP A 424 44.73 -48.50 -21.28
CA TRP A 424 45.71 -47.71 -20.52
C TRP A 424 45.07 -46.91 -19.39
N TYR A 425 43.92 -46.28 -19.65
CA TYR A 425 43.16 -45.57 -18.63
C TYR A 425 42.71 -46.52 -17.51
N ASN A 426 42.15 -47.69 -17.86
CA ASN A 426 41.73 -48.70 -16.89
C ASN A 426 42.92 -49.27 -16.10
N MET A 427 44.06 -49.51 -16.76
CA MET A 427 45.29 -49.93 -16.08
C MET A 427 45.80 -48.85 -15.12
N GLY A 428 45.80 -47.59 -15.55
CA GLY A 428 46.16 -46.43 -14.72
C GLY A 428 45.23 -46.30 -13.51
N MET A 429 43.93 -46.54 -13.70
CA MET A 429 42.96 -46.57 -12.62
C MET A 429 43.17 -47.75 -11.67
N ALA A 430 43.48 -48.95 -12.18
CA ALA A 430 43.81 -50.09 -11.34
C ALA A 430 45.09 -49.88 -10.52
N LEU A 431 46.11 -49.23 -11.10
CA LEU A 431 47.32 -48.83 -10.38
C LEU A 431 47.03 -47.77 -9.32
N HIS A 432 46.24 -46.75 -9.65
CA HIS A 432 45.78 -45.76 -8.66
C HIS A 432 44.98 -46.41 -7.53
N GLN A 433 44.09 -47.36 -7.84
CA GLN A 433 43.35 -48.11 -6.83
C GLN A 433 44.25 -49.01 -5.99
N LYS A 434 45.32 -49.60 -6.54
CA LYS A 434 46.32 -50.34 -5.76
C LYS A 434 47.13 -49.43 -4.84
N VAL A 435 47.58 -48.28 -5.32
CA VAL A 435 48.33 -47.30 -4.51
C VAL A 435 47.43 -46.71 -3.41
N SER A 436 46.19 -46.34 -3.74
CA SER A 436 45.21 -45.86 -2.76
C SER A 436 44.75 -46.97 -1.80
N GLY A 437 44.67 -48.22 -2.26
CA GLY A 437 44.37 -49.41 -1.46
C GLY A 437 45.51 -49.82 -0.53
N GLU A 438 46.77 -49.63 -0.93
CA GLU A 438 47.95 -49.80 -0.08
C GLU A 438 48.10 -48.65 0.94
N GLN A 439 47.54 -47.47 0.66
CA GLN A 439 47.47 -46.35 1.62
C GLN A 439 46.29 -46.44 2.60
N LEU A 440 45.23 -47.23 2.30
CA LEU A 440 44.07 -47.42 3.19
C LEU A 440 43.89 -48.86 3.72
N GLY A 441 44.85 -49.76 3.45
CA GLY A 441 44.77 -51.19 3.76
C GLY A 441 46.08 -51.81 4.22
N SER A 442 46.75 -51.20 5.20
CA SER A 442 47.82 -51.85 5.97
C SER A 442 47.68 -51.50 7.45
N SER A 443 46.64 -52.07 8.05
CA SER A 443 46.60 -52.32 9.48
C SER A 443 46.30 -53.82 9.64
N ASN A 444 47.17 -54.50 10.39
CA ASN A 444 47.13 -55.91 10.79
C ASN A 444 47.77 -56.95 9.83
N GLN A 445 49.09 -57.04 9.85
CA GLN A 445 49.85 -58.17 10.44
C GLN A 445 51.33 -58.06 10.05
N ALA A 446 52.19 -57.81 11.02
CA ALA A 446 53.64 -57.82 10.84
C ALA A 446 54.12 -59.26 10.55
N MET A 447 54.23 -59.62 9.28
CA MET A 447 54.88 -60.86 8.84
C MET A 447 56.36 -60.60 8.64
N SER A 448 57.22 -61.32 9.36
CA SER A 448 58.68 -61.26 9.23
C SER A 448 59.12 -61.59 7.79
N PHE A 449 60.16 -60.91 7.30
CA PHE A 449 60.72 -60.98 5.94
C PHE A 449 60.93 -62.43 5.44
N LEU A 450 61.30 -63.35 6.34
CA LEU A 450 61.48 -64.78 6.03
C LEU A 450 60.17 -65.52 5.70
N ALA A 451 59.01 -65.02 6.15
CA ALA A 451 57.70 -65.58 5.81
C ALA A 451 57.24 -65.11 4.42
N GLN A 452 57.52 -63.85 4.07
CA GLN A 452 57.21 -63.29 2.75
C GLN A 452 58.04 -63.96 1.64
N GLN A 453 59.32 -64.26 1.92
CA GLN A 453 60.18 -64.97 0.98
C GLN A 453 59.78 -66.44 0.75
N ARG A 454 59.15 -67.09 1.74
CA ARG A 454 58.59 -68.46 1.59
C ARG A 454 57.31 -68.49 0.75
N GLN A 455 56.48 -67.45 0.82
CA GLN A 455 55.26 -67.38 -0.01
C GLN A 455 55.58 -67.10 -1.49
N LEU A 456 56.51 -66.20 -1.78
CA LEU A 456 56.92 -65.91 -3.16
C LEU A 456 57.62 -67.10 -3.85
N THR A 457 58.37 -67.90 -3.09
CA THR A 457 58.98 -69.14 -3.61
C THR A 457 57.96 -70.26 -3.80
N ASN A 458 56.95 -70.38 -2.95
CA ASN A 458 55.85 -71.34 -3.14
C ASN A 458 54.89 -70.93 -4.29
N ALA A 459 54.62 -69.63 -4.47
CA ALA A 459 53.80 -69.12 -5.58
C ALA A 459 54.46 -69.37 -6.96
N ARG A 460 55.80 -69.30 -7.05
CA ARG A 460 56.53 -69.61 -8.28
C ARG A 460 56.59 -71.12 -8.60
N ARG A 461 56.46 -72.02 -7.61
CA ARG A 461 56.37 -73.48 -7.83
C ARG A 461 54.97 -73.95 -8.25
N GLY A 462 53.93 -73.16 -8.05
CA GLY A 462 52.55 -73.49 -8.42
C GLY A 462 52.18 -73.28 -9.89
N LEU A 463 52.99 -72.54 -10.66
CA LEU A 463 52.69 -72.17 -12.06
C LEU A 463 53.26 -73.12 -13.12
N THR A 464 53.97 -74.19 -12.74
CA THR A 464 54.49 -75.21 -13.68
C THR A 464 53.62 -76.46 -13.79
N ARG A 465 52.33 -76.40 -13.46
CA ARG A 465 51.45 -77.58 -13.54
C ARG A 465 50.04 -77.22 -14.03
N HIS A 466 49.85 -77.35 -15.34
CA HIS A 466 48.71 -77.97 -16.04
C HIS A 466 48.48 -77.32 -17.41
N HIS A 467 49.11 -77.92 -18.42
CA HIS A 467 48.59 -77.97 -19.78
C HIS A 467 47.70 -79.22 -19.88
N PRO A 468 46.50 -79.11 -20.46
CA PRO A 468 45.97 -80.18 -21.28
C PRO A 468 45.75 -79.71 -22.73
N ARG A 469 45.95 -80.68 -23.62
CA ARG A 469 45.78 -80.67 -25.07
C ARG A 469 44.49 -80.04 -25.58
#